data_AF-A0A5R8WL83-F1
#
_entry.id   AF-A0A5R8WL83-F1
#
_cell.length_a   1.000
_cell.length_b   1.000
_cell.length_c   1.000
_cell.angle_alpha   90.00
_cell.angle_beta   90.00
_cell.angle_gamma   90.00
#
_symmetry.space_group_name_H-M   'P 1'
#
loop_
_entity.id
_entity.type
_entity.pdbx_description
1 polymer ?
#
loop_
_entity_poly.entity_id
_entity_poly.type
_entity_poly.pdbx_seq_one_letter_code
_entity_poly.pdbx_strand_id
1 'polypeptide(L)'
;MLDFQPLRKHRTDFPSYSFMGSAAEVALLPAEHQAQMHFLDAEGSRFVDAYLDASYLMRRATDQGNSRPFRTGYFKHLETHQNETPAALKKWLYERGIPFRHEVLLHGCTSNQDVLLTWKMLIKYAKRIFRVHDWLVFDETLYWALFYHHDGLFTFGRDRSFAPEEQFQQMYAQQELRRRYPFLKFPY
;
A
#
# COMPACT_ATOMS: atom_id res chain seq x y z
N MET A 1 0.31 -0.37 13.27
CA MET A 1 1.18 0.67 12.66
C MET A 1 2.45 -0.03 12.26
N LEU A 2 2.87 0.11 11.01
CA LEU A 2 4.11 -0.48 10.51
C LEU A 2 5.24 0.53 10.68
N ASP A 3 6.26 0.19 11.46
CA ASP A 3 7.49 0.99 11.52
C ASP A 3 8.32 0.75 10.25
N PHE A 4 8.69 1.81 9.53
CA PHE A 4 9.57 1.72 8.36
C PHE A 4 11.06 1.60 8.71
N GLN A 5 11.49 1.87 9.95
CA GLN A 5 12.91 1.76 10.33
C GLN A 5 13.52 0.36 10.09
N PRO A 6 12.84 -0.75 10.44
CA PRO A 6 13.32 -2.09 10.12
C PRO A 6 13.38 -2.34 8.61
N LEU A 7 12.39 -1.86 7.85
CA LEU A 7 12.36 -2.02 6.39
C LEU A 7 13.53 -1.35 5.68
N ARG A 8 14.05 -0.24 6.22
CA ARG A 8 15.23 0.45 5.68
C ARG A 8 16.52 -0.38 5.73
N LYS A 9 16.53 -1.47 6.49
CA LYS A 9 17.65 -2.42 6.52
C LYS A 9 17.57 -3.43 5.38
N HIS A 10 16.38 -3.65 4.82
CA HIS A 10 16.11 -4.55 3.71
C HIS A 10 16.26 -3.82 2.37
N ARG A 11 17.39 -3.13 2.19
CA ARG A 11 17.69 -2.40 0.96
C ARG A 11 18.28 -3.33 -0.08
N THR A 12 17.76 -3.27 -1.30
CA THR A 12 18.51 -3.72 -2.46
C THR A 12 19.10 -2.52 -3.22
N ASP A 13 20.21 -2.77 -3.92
CA ASP A 13 20.59 -1.93 -5.05
C ASP A 13 19.43 -1.91 -6.06
N PHE A 14 19.38 -0.85 -6.87
CA PHE A 14 18.34 -0.75 -7.89
C PHE A 14 18.33 -2.03 -8.73
N PRO A 15 17.16 -2.70 -8.86
CA PRO A 15 17.07 -3.95 -9.57
C PRO A 15 17.45 -3.75 -11.04
N SER A 16 17.84 -4.83 -11.71
CA SER A 16 18.25 -4.81 -13.12
C SER A 16 17.19 -4.16 -14.02
N TYR A 17 15.92 -4.28 -13.64
CA TYR A 17 14.79 -3.55 -14.22
C TYR A 17 13.83 -3.10 -13.13
N SER A 18 13.29 -1.88 -13.23
CA SER A 18 12.22 -1.35 -12.37
C SER A 18 11.22 -0.51 -13.13
N PHE A 19 10.17 -0.04 -12.44
CA PHE A 19 9.31 1.01 -12.98
C PHE A 19 10.09 2.28 -13.36
N MET A 20 11.30 2.49 -12.85
CA MET A 20 12.17 3.59 -13.28
C MET A 20 12.94 3.32 -14.57
N GLY A 21 12.90 2.08 -15.08
CA GLY A 21 13.66 1.59 -16.22
C GLY A 21 14.79 0.66 -15.82
N SER A 22 15.75 0.50 -16.72
CA SER A 22 17.00 -0.22 -16.49
C SER A 22 17.90 0.45 -15.45
N ALA A 23 18.86 -0.30 -14.89
CA ALA A 23 19.85 0.25 -13.97
C ALA A 23 20.63 1.45 -14.56
N ALA A 24 20.89 1.45 -15.88
CA ALA A 24 21.55 2.56 -16.57
C ALA A 24 20.68 3.82 -16.59
N GLU A 25 19.37 3.70 -16.85
CA GLU A 25 18.44 4.82 -16.84
C GLU A 25 18.25 5.39 -15.43
N VAL A 26 18.28 4.52 -14.43
CA VAL A 26 18.25 4.91 -13.01
C VAL A 26 19.50 5.69 -12.63
N ALA A 27 20.68 5.26 -13.08
CA ALA A 27 21.94 5.94 -12.77
C ALA A 27 21.98 7.40 -13.27
N LEU A 28 21.16 7.72 -14.28
CA LEU A 28 20.98 9.09 -14.80
C LEU A 28 20.05 9.96 -13.94
N LEU A 29 19.35 9.39 -12.95
CA LEU A 29 18.51 10.18 -12.05
C LEU A 29 19.37 11.06 -11.13
N PRO A 30 18.92 12.27 -10.78
CA PRO A 30 19.60 13.09 -9.78
C PRO A 30 19.83 12.34 -8.47
N ALA A 31 21.00 12.50 -7.87
CA ALA A 31 21.37 11.83 -6.61
C ALA A 31 20.35 12.08 -5.49
N GLU A 32 19.80 13.30 -5.41
CA GLU A 32 18.74 13.65 -4.44
C GLU A 32 17.46 12.84 -4.62
N HIS A 33 17.13 12.42 -5.84
CA HIS A 33 15.96 11.58 -6.09
C HIS A 33 16.25 10.12 -5.73
N GLN A 34 17.43 9.62 -6.13
CA GLN A 34 17.86 8.26 -5.78
C GLN A 34 17.89 8.07 -4.25
N ALA A 35 18.35 9.09 -3.51
CA ALA A 35 18.37 9.07 -2.05
C ALA A 35 16.98 9.00 -1.39
N GLN A 36 15.92 9.31 -2.13
CA GLN A 36 14.53 9.25 -1.67
C GLN A 36 13.78 8.02 -2.20
N MET A 37 14.49 7.04 -2.77
CA MET A 37 13.92 5.80 -3.26
C MET A 37 14.72 4.63 -2.71
N HIS A 38 14.04 3.78 -1.97
CA HIS A 38 14.64 2.66 -1.28
C HIS A 38 13.91 1.39 -1.69
N PHE A 39 14.46 0.70 -2.68
CA PHE A 39 13.93 -0.57 -3.15
C PHE A 39 14.17 -1.63 -2.09
N LEU A 40 13.14 -2.40 -1.79
CA LEU A 40 13.22 -3.49 -0.84
C LEU A 40 13.82 -4.73 -1.49
N ASP A 41 14.62 -5.46 -0.72
CA ASP A 41 15.01 -6.82 -1.08
C ASP A 41 13.83 -7.81 -0.93
N ALA A 42 14.05 -9.06 -1.34
CA ALA A 42 13.00 -10.07 -1.29
C ALA A 42 12.51 -10.39 0.13
N GLU A 43 13.30 -10.15 1.17
CA GLU A 43 12.87 -10.36 2.55
C GLU A 43 11.98 -9.21 3.03
N GLY A 44 12.36 -7.96 2.72
CA GLY A 44 11.54 -6.78 2.96
C GLY A 44 10.18 -6.89 2.26
N SER A 45 10.16 -7.29 0.99
CA SER A 45 8.94 -7.52 0.22
C SER A 45 8.03 -8.59 0.86
N ARG A 46 8.58 -9.74 1.24
CA ARG A 46 7.79 -10.80 1.92
C ARG A 46 7.19 -10.33 3.24
N PHE A 47 7.92 -9.49 3.97
CA PHE A 47 7.40 -8.90 5.19
C PHE A 47 6.22 -7.95 4.89
N VAL A 48 6.33 -7.12 3.84
CA VAL A 48 5.24 -6.22 3.41
C VAL A 48 4.00 -7.02 3.05
N ASP A 49 4.14 -8.10 2.28
CA ASP A 49 3.04 -9.00 1.93
C ASP A 49 2.34 -9.55 3.19
N ALA A 50 3.14 -10.11 4.12
CA ALA A 50 2.60 -10.66 5.37
C ALA A 50 1.90 -9.60 6.23
N TYR A 51 2.42 -8.38 6.26
CA TYR A 51 1.80 -7.25 6.97
C TYR A 51 0.46 -6.85 6.32
N LEU A 52 0.41 -6.75 5.00
CA LEU A 52 -0.80 -6.40 4.26
C LEU A 52 -1.88 -7.46 4.44
N ASP A 53 -1.52 -8.73 4.36
CA ASP A 53 -2.40 -9.86 4.64
C ASP A 53 -2.97 -9.80 6.07
N ALA A 54 -2.11 -9.59 7.08
CA ALA A 54 -2.52 -9.50 8.46
C ALA A 54 -3.38 -8.25 8.77
N SER A 55 -3.15 -7.16 8.04
CA SER A 55 -3.91 -5.92 8.19
C SER A 55 -5.33 -6.02 7.65
N TYR A 56 -5.62 -6.96 6.74
CA TYR A 56 -6.86 -7.02 5.97
C TYR A 56 -7.21 -5.72 5.21
N LEU A 57 -6.20 -4.91 4.86
CA LEU A 57 -6.40 -3.69 4.08
C LEU A 57 -7.05 -3.98 2.73
N MET A 58 -6.47 -4.94 2.02
CA MET A 58 -6.93 -5.33 0.70
C MET A 58 -7.93 -6.47 0.78
N ARG A 59 -8.82 -6.50 -0.21
CA ARG A 59 -9.70 -7.64 -0.44
C ARG A 59 -8.89 -8.81 -0.99
N ARG A 60 -9.27 -10.05 -0.66
CA ARG A 60 -8.56 -11.25 -1.15
C ARG A 60 -8.80 -11.46 -2.65
N ALA A 61 -7.79 -11.96 -3.35
CA ALA A 61 -7.80 -12.18 -4.80
C ALA A 61 -8.89 -13.13 -5.32
N THR A 62 -9.57 -13.88 -4.45
CA THR A 62 -10.72 -14.73 -4.82
C THR A 62 -11.94 -13.93 -5.29
N ASP A 63 -11.91 -12.61 -5.10
CA ASP A 63 -12.98 -11.68 -5.45
C ASP A 63 -12.83 -11.07 -6.85
N GLN A 64 -12.59 -11.93 -7.85
CA GLN A 64 -12.32 -11.54 -9.23
C GLN A 64 -13.44 -10.66 -9.82
N GLY A 65 -13.06 -9.53 -10.43
CA GLY A 65 -13.93 -8.69 -11.26
C GLY A 65 -14.56 -7.46 -10.57
N ASN A 66 -14.07 -7.04 -9.40
CA ASN A 66 -14.71 -5.95 -8.64
C ASN A 66 -13.85 -4.68 -8.54
N SER A 67 -14.48 -3.52 -8.78
CA SER A 67 -13.86 -2.19 -8.86
C SER A 67 -13.40 -1.58 -7.53
N ARG A 68 -13.29 -2.38 -6.47
CA ARG A 68 -13.01 -1.92 -5.10
C ARG A 68 -11.84 -2.69 -4.48
N PRO A 69 -10.64 -2.08 -4.41
CA PRO A 69 -9.42 -2.76 -3.96
C PRO A 69 -9.38 -3.02 -2.45
N PHE A 70 -10.04 -2.17 -1.67
CA PHE A 70 -10.01 -2.23 -0.21
C PHE A 70 -11.14 -3.10 0.35
N ARG A 71 -10.88 -3.74 1.50
CA ARG A 71 -11.90 -4.47 2.25
C ARG A 71 -13.06 -3.54 2.64
N THR A 72 -14.29 -4.03 2.50
CA THR A 72 -15.49 -3.29 2.93
C THR A 72 -15.39 -2.91 4.40
N GLY A 73 -15.61 -1.63 4.71
CA GLY A 73 -15.52 -1.09 6.07
C GLY A 73 -14.09 -0.81 6.56
N TYR A 74 -13.06 -0.98 5.72
CA TYR A 74 -11.69 -0.64 6.11
C TYR A 74 -11.50 0.87 6.29
N PHE A 75 -12.00 1.63 5.31
CA PHE A 75 -11.98 3.10 5.31
C PHE A 75 -13.41 3.64 5.40
N LYS A 76 -13.60 4.75 6.13
CA LYS A 76 -14.88 5.47 6.18
C LYS A 76 -15.20 6.18 4.87
N HIS A 77 -14.16 6.66 4.18
CA HIS A 77 -14.30 7.39 2.93
C HIS A 77 -13.51 6.70 1.82
N LEU A 78 -14.18 6.54 0.68
CA LEU A 78 -13.62 6.01 -0.55
C LEU A 78 -13.93 6.97 -1.69
N GLU A 79 -12.91 7.32 -2.47
CA GLU A 79 -13.03 8.26 -3.58
C GLU A 79 -12.23 7.73 -4.76
N THR A 80 -12.75 7.90 -5.98
CA THR A 80 -12.09 7.46 -7.21
C THR A 80 -11.68 8.63 -8.08
N HIS A 81 -10.62 8.45 -8.86
CA HIS A 81 -10.14 9.45 -9.79
C HIS A 81 -9.60 8.81 -11.07
N GLN A 82 -10.06 9.32 -12.21
CA GLN A 82 -9.55 8.97 -13.54
C GLN A 82 -8.99 10.25 -14.17
N ASN A 83 -7.74 10.55 -13.87
CA ASN A 83 -6.98 11.57 -14.59
C ASN A 83 -5.49 11.26 -14.43
N GLU A 84 -4.86 10.93 -15.56
CA GLU A 84 -3.53 10.34 -15.58
C GLU A 84 -2.40 11.38 -15.62
N THR A 85 -2.74 12.67 -15.67
CA THR A 85 -1.68 13.68 -15.66
C THR A 85 -1.10 13.80 -14.24
N PRO A 86 0.24 13.83 -14.08
CA PRO A 86 0.86 14.05 -12.77
C PRO A 86 0.41 15.33 -12.08
N ALA A 87 0.06 16.37 -12.85
CA ALA A 87 -0.46 17.63 -12.33
C ALA A 87 -1.86 17.46 -11.71
N ALA A 88 -2.76 16.72 -12.38
CA ALA A 88 -4.09 16.43 -11.85
C ALA A 88 -4.00 15.55 -10.60
N LEU A 89 -3.21 14.48 -10.65
CA LEU A 89 -2.99 13.60 -9.49
C LEU A 89 -2.42 14.38 -8.30
N LYS A 90 -1.42 15.25 -8.54
CA LYS A 90 -0.86 16.11 -7.50
C LYS A 90 -1.93 17.00 -6.85
N LYS A 91 -2.73 17.69 -7.67
CA LYS A 91 -3.79 18.56 -7.16
C LYS A 91 -4.81 17.78 -6.35
N TRP A 92 -5.24 16.62 -6.87
CA TRP A 92 -6.20 15.74 -6.23
C TRP A 92 -5.70 15.23 -4.86
N LEU A 93 -4.44 14.80 -4.76
CA LEU A 93 -3.85 14.38 -3.48
C LEU A 93 -3.65 15.56 -2.50
N TYR A 94 -3.29 16.74 -3.01
CA TYR A 94 -3.12 17.95 -2.19
C TYR A 94 -4.44 18.38 -1.52
N GLU A 95 -5.55 18.35 -2.26
CA GLU A 95 -6.89 18.67 -1.74
C GLU A 95 -7.34 17.72 -0.62
N ARG A 96 -6.73 16.54 -0.51
CA ARG A 96 -6.97 15.54 0.55
C ARG A 96 -5.99 15.66 1.73
N GLY A 97 -5.15 16.69 1.74
CA GLY A 97 -4.22 16.97 2.83
C GLY A 97 -3.00 16.06 2.87
N ILE A 98 -2.67 15.37 1.76
CA ILE A 98 -1.51 14.48 1.71
C ILE A 98 -0.21 15.27 1.90
N PRO A 99 0.61 14.92 2.91
CA PRO A 99 1.83 15.67 3.18
C PRO A 99 2.98 15.15 2.30
N PHE A 100 3.31 15.85 1.21
CA PHE A 100 4.23 15.36 0.17
C PHE A 100 5.67 15.03 0.62
N ARG A 101 6.08 15.50 1.81
CA ARG A 101 7.38 15.18 2.40
C ARG A 101 7.41 13.83 3.12
N HIS A 102 6.26 13.23 3.41
CA HIS A 102 6.19 11.97 4.14
C HIS A 102 6.58 10.82 3.23
N GLU A 103 7.25 9.85 3.84
CA GLU A 103 7.59 8.59 3.23
C GLU A 103 6.35 7.69 3.17
N VAL A 104 6.28 6.91 2.11
CA VAL A 104 5.21 5.97 1.81
C VAL A 104 5.84 4.70 1.26
N LEU A 105 5.12 3.60 1.43
CA LEU A 105 5.44 2.35 0.76
C LEU A 105 4.63 2.27 -0.52
N LEU A 106 5.32 2.08 -1.65
CA LEU A 106 4.75 1.71 -2.93
C LEU A 106 4.91 0.19 -3.07
N HIS A 107 3.80 -0.52 -2.96
CA HIS A 107 3.72 -1.97 -3.06
C HIS A 107 3.22 -2.39 -4.43
N GLY A 108 3.97 -3.28 -5.08
CA GLY A 108 3.62 -3.84 -6.38
C GLY A 108 2.62 -4.99 -6.26
N CYS A 109 1.33 -4.72 -6.46
CA CYS A 109 0.33 -5.79 -6.39
C CYS A 109 0.48 -6.80 -7.55
N THR A 110 0.93 -6.32 -8.73
CA THR A 110 1.22 -7.16 -9.90
C THR A 110 2.66 -6.99 -10.39
N SER A 111 3.54 -6.54 -9.50
CA SER A 111 4.98 -6.31 -9.76
C SER A 111 5.77 -6.86 -8.58
N ASN A 112 6.95 -7.46 -8.82
CA ASN A 112 7.81 -7.97 -7.73
C ASN A 112 8.65 -6.84 -7.10
N GLN A 113 8.06 -5.66 -6.91
CA GLN A 113 8.78 -4.46 -6.50
C GLN A 113 8.06 -3.72 -5.40
N ASP A 114 8.75 -3.57 -4.28
CA ASP A 114 8.33 -2.71 -3.19
C ASP A 114 9.37 -1.64 -2.96
N VAL A 115 8.92 -0.41 -2.78
CA VAL A 115 9.80 0.75 -2.65
C VAL A 115 9.29 1.65 -1.55
N LEU A 116 10.16 2.01 -0.62
CA LEU A 116 9.95 3.16 0.25
C LEU A 116 10.39 4.43 -0.50
N LEU A 117 9.48 5.39 -0.63
CA LEU A 117 9.78 6.68 -1.24
C LEU A 117 8.90 7.79 -0.69
N THR A 118 9.23 9.05 -0.97
CA THR A 118 8.35 10.16 -0.60
C THR A 118 7.19 10.32 -1.58
N TRP A 119 6.06 10.82 -1.11
CA TRP A 119 4.96 11.26 -1.98
C TRP A 119 5.43 12.21 -3.10
N LYS A 120 6.40 13.08 -2.81
CA LYS A 120 7.04 13.96 -3.81
C LYS A 120 7.66 13.14 -4.95
N MET A 121 8.39 12.08 -4.65
CA MET A 121 8.96 11.20 -5.68
C MET A 121 7.86 10.45 -6.44
N LEU A 122 6.84 9.95 -5.74
CA LEU A 122 5.72 9.24 -6.34
C LEU A 122 5.02 10.09 -7.41
N ILE A 123 4.69 11.34 -7.06
CA ILE A 123 4.03 12.27 -7.98
C ILE A 123 4.97 12.66 -9.12
N LYS A 124 6.26 12.91 -8.82
CA LYS A 124 7.25 13.31 -9.83
C LYS A 124 7.42 12.24 -10.91
N TYR A 125 7.37 10.97 -10.52
CA TYR A 125 7.54 9.82 -11.40
C TYR A 125 6.23 9.09 -11.72
N ALA A 126 5.08 9.72 -11.46
CA ALA A 126 3.76 9.10 -11.60
C ALA A 126 3.53 8.45 -12.98
N LYS A 127 3.97 9.09 -14.08
CA LYS A 127 3.85 8.52 -15.44
C LYS A 127 4.63 7.21 -15.63
N ARG A 128 5.72 7.03 -14.89
CA ARG A 128 6.54 5.81 -14.95
C ARG A 128 5.99 4.73 -14.03
N ILE A 129 5.56 5.13 -12.83
CA ILE A 129 4.97 4.24 -11.82
C ILE A 129 3.61 3.71 -12.30
N PHE A 130 2.64 4.60 -12.52
CA PHE A 130 1.25 4.28 -12.83
C PHE A 130 1.04 4.09 -14.33
N ARG A 131 1.48 2.94 -14.84
CA ARG A 131 1.37 2.62 -16.27
C ARG A 131 0.93 1.19 -16.56
N VAL A 132 1.61 0.20 -15.97
CA VAL A 132 1.45 -1.21 -16.36
C VAL A 132 0.93 -2.08 -15.22
N HIS A 133 1.37 -1.79 -14.01
CA HIS A 133 1.07 -2.61 -12.84
C HIS A 133 0.03 -1.96 -11.95
N ASP A 134 -0.62 -2.80 -11.15
CA ASP A 134 -1.45 -2.35 -10.04
C ASP A 134 -0.53 -2.00 -8.87
N TRP A 135 -0.80 -0.86 -8.26
CA TRP A 135 0.03 -0.33 -7.19
C TRP A 135 -0.81 0.02 -5.98
N LEU A 136 -0.32 -0.36 -4.81
CA LEU A 136 -0.84 0.09 -3.54
C LEU A 136 0.17 1.04 -2.89
N VAL A 137 -0.31 2.19 -2.43
CA VAL A 137 0.49 3.19 -1.73
C VAL A 137 -0.11 3.45 -0.36
N PHE A 138 0.71 3.39 0.68
CA PHE A 138 0.27 3.62 2.06
C PHE A 138 1.40 4.12 2.94
N ASP A 139 1.07 4.69 4.10
CA ASP A 139 2.02 5.03 5.14
C ASP A 139 2.01 4.04 6.30
N GLU A 140 2.91 4.26 7.27
CA GLU A 140 3.05 3.50 8.51
C GLU A 140 1.72 3.31 9.27
N THR A 141 0.79 4.26 9.15
CA THR A 141 -0.43 4.29 9.95
C THR A 141 -1.58 3.50 9.33
N LEU A 142 -1.53 3.25 8.02
CA LEU A 142 -2.66 2.77 7.21
C LEU A 142 -3.93 3.62 7.39
N TYR A 143 -3.80 4.87 7.84
CA TYR A 143 -4.95 5.77 8.01
C TYR A 143 -5.59 6.13 6.67
N TRP A 144 -4.77 6.11 5.62
CA TRP A 144 -5.17 6.26 4.23
C TRP A 144 -4.40 5.25 3.37
N ALA A 145 -4.93 4.98 2.17
CA ALA A 145 -4.22 4.25 1.13
C ALA A 145 -4.67 4.74 -0.26
N LEU A 146 -3.76 4.74 -1.22
CA LEU A 146 -4.03 4.99 -2.63
C LEU A 146 -3.76 3.71 -3.41
N PHE A 147 -4.79 3.20 -4.08
CA PHE A 147 -4.65 2.11 -5.03
C PHE A 147 -4.73 2.65 -6.45
N TYR A 148 -3.88 2.16 -7.34
CA TYR A 148 -3.96 2.37 -8.77
C TYR A 148 -4.20 1.04 -9.46
N HIS A 149 -5.25 0.99 -10.28
CA HIS A 149 -5.49 -0.08 -11.22
C HIS A 149 -4.88 0.28 -12.59
N HIS A 150 -4.28 -0.69 -13.27
CA HIS A 150 -3.64 -0.51 -14.58
C HIS A 150 -4.56 0.03 -15.68
N ASP A 151 -5.88 0.02 -15.49
CA ASP A 151 -6.87 0.71 -16.35
C ASP A 151 -6.98 2.24 -16.10
N GLY A 152 -6.01 2.85 -15.42
CA GLY A 152 -6.00 4.30 -15.19
C GLY A 152 -6.89 4.79 -14.03
N LEU A 153 -7.39 3.87 -13.20
CA LEU A 153 -8.30 4.18 -12.10
C LEU A 153 -7.55 4.26 -10.76
N PHE A 154 -7.56 5.43 -10.15
CA PHE A 154 -7.14 5.61 -8.77
C PHE A 154 -8.32 5.43 -7.81
N THR A 155 -8.09 4.73 -6.70
CA THR A 155 -9.02 4.65 -5.57
C THR A 155 -8.29 5.06 -4.29
N PHE A 156 -8.77 6.09 -3.63
CA PHE A 156 -8.22 6.61 -2.39
C PHE A 156 -9.16 6.30 -1.23
N GLY A 157 -8.63 5.61 -0.23
CA GLY A 157 -9.29 5.37 1.04
C GLY A 157 -8.68 6.20 2.14
N ARG A 158 -9.51 6.73 3.04
CA ARG A 158 -9.05 7.46 4.23
C ARG A 158 -9.97 7.27 5.43
N ASP A 159 -9.47 7.71 6.58
CA ASP A 159 -10.11 7.58 7.89
C ASP A 159 -10.34 6.11 8.22
N ARG A 160 -9.25 5.38 8.46
CA ARG A 160 -9.26 3.97 8.85
C ARG A 160 -10.27 3.73 9.98
N SER A 161 -11.26 2.88 9.70
CA SER A 161 -12.29 2.44 10.65
C SER A 161 -12.08 1.02 11.15
N PHE A 162 -11.20 0.27 10.50
CA PHE A 162 -10.94 -1.12 10.83
C PHE A 162 -9.71 -1.26 11.74
N ALA A 163 -9.89 -1.92 12.88
CA ALA A 163 -8.84 -2.27 13.83
C ALA A 163 -8.70 -3.80 13.88
N PRO A 164 -7.72 -4.38 13.16
CA PRO A 164 -7.51 -5.83 13.15
C PRO A 164 -7.29 -6.38 14.56
N GLU A 165 -6.62 -5.63 15.43
CA GLU A 165 -6.33 -6.02 16.80
C GLU A 165 -7.61 -6.27 17.59
N GLU A 166 -8.63 -5.42 17.45
CA GLU A 166 -9.92 -5.61 18.12
C GLU A 166 -10.63 -6.87 17.60
N GLN A 167 -10.59 -7.13 16.29
CA GLN A 167 -11.15 -8.36 15.73
C GLN A 167 -10.41 -9.61 16.21
N PHE A 168 -9.08 -9.56 16.29
CA PHE A 168 -8.30 -10.68 16.80
C PHE A 168 -8.59 -10.92 18.28
N GLN A 169 -8.68 -9.87 19.11
CA GLN A 169 -9.06 -9.99 20.51
C GLN A 169 -10.47 -10.58 20.67
N GLN A 170 -11.43 -10.14 19.87
CA GLN A 170 -12.78 -10.72 19.85
C GLN A 170 -12.75 -12.20 19.42
N MET A 171 -11.96 -12.55 18.41
CA MET A 171 -11.81 -13.93 17.94
C MET A 171 -11.17 -14.82 19.01
N TYR A 172 -10.10 -14.37 19.66
CA TYR A 172 -9.48 -15.10 20.77
C TYR A 172 -10.45 -15.26 21.94
N ALA A 173 -11.15 -14.20 22.35
CA ALA A 173 -12.16 -14.26 23.40
C ALA A 173 -13.30 -15.24 23.05
N GLN A 174 -13.77 -15.26 21.79
CA GLN A 174 -14.74 -16.25 21.32
C GLN A 174 -14.18 -17.67 21.34
N GLN A 175 -12.92 -17.88 20.93
CA GLN A 175 -12.27 -19.19 21.00
C GLN A 175 -12.13 -19.68 22.45
N GLU A 176 -11.78 -18.81 23.38
CA GLU A 176 -11.72 -19.13 24.81
C GLU A 176 -13.09 -19.48 25.38
N LEU A 177 -14.13 -18.69 25.06
CA LEU A 177 -15.51 -18.98 25.46
C LEU A 177 -15.99 -20.33 24.90
N ARG A 178 -15.65 -20.66 23.65
CA ARG A 178 -15.95 -21.97 23.04
C ARG A 178 -15.23 -23.12 23.75
N ARG A 179 -13.96 -22.93 24.13
CA ARG A 179 -13.20 -23.92 24.90
C ARG A 179 -13.79 -24.11 26.31
N ARG A 180 -14.21 -23.03 26.96
CA ARG A 180 -14.74 -23.05 28.33
C ARG A 180 -16.18 -23.54 28.43
N TYR A 181 -16.99 -23.29 27.41
CA TYR A 181 -18.41 -23.64 27.35
C TYR A 181 -18.77 -24.34 26.03
N PRO A 182 -18.27 -25.57 25.80
CA PRO A 182 -18.45 -26.27 24.52
C PRO A 182 -19.90 -26.65 24.20
N PHE A 183 -20.79 -26.61 25.20
CA PHE A 183 -22.22 -26.91 25.08
C PHE A 183 -23.08 -25.68 24.72
N LEU A 184 -22.53 -24.47 24.74
CA LEU A 184 -23.24 -23.26 24.30
C LEU A 184 -23.06 -23.04 22.79
N LYS A 185 -24.15 -22.74 22.09
CA LYS A 185 -24.12 -22.32 20.68
C LYS A 185 -23.87 -20.81 20.63
N PHE A 186 -22.70 -20.41 20.15
CA PHE A 186 -22.37 -19.00 19.91
C PHE A 186 -22.84 -18.59 18.51
N PRO A 187 -23.59 -17.47 18.35
CA PRO A 187 -23.96 -16.97 17.03
C PRO A 187 -22.73 -16.50 16.23
N TYR A 188 -22.83 -16.61 14.90
CA TYR A 188 -21.85 -16.11 13.94
C TYR A 188 -21.94 -14.59 13.79
#